data_AF-A0A7S3MNP1-F1
#
_entry.id   AF-A0A7S3MNP1-F1
#
_cell.length_a   1.000
_cell.length_b   1.000
_cell.length_c   1.000
_cell.angle_alpha   90.00
_cell.angle_beta   90.00
_cell.angle_gamma   90.00
#
_symmetry.space_group_name_H-M   'P 1'
#
loop_
_entity.id
_entity.type
_entity.pdbx_description
1 polymer ?
#
loop_
_entity_poly.entity_id
_entity_poly.type
_entity_poly.pdbx_seq_one_letter_code
_entity_poly.pdbx_strand_id
1 'polypeptide(L)'
;MDLMTMNASKDSEEFKDSLLKWQKTLKTIDQVLVLWVKVQKNWMRLEPIFLASEDIRAQLPEDTKRFEKVDAEWKALMADASEDAAVVAATNTDGRDKILEEFISEIDLCEKALNEYLEQKKKIFPRFYFVSNQALLDILSNGNNPEKVNEYISDCFDGMKNMKFIEEGNRPYRTACGMYAKDGEYVSFISPFTCQGAVENYLCDLERKMQDTLKSIIITAKDTTDDWNVDKPREMWLDDYCSQLALLATQIVWTEETVRTFDDLESGSESAMKEFLHLI
;
A
#
# COMPACT_ATOMS: atom_id res chain seq x y z
N MET A 1 20.09 -4.84 -41.72
CA MET A 1 19.66 -5.50 -42.97
C MET A 1 20.74 -5.37 -44.04
N ASP A 2 21.34 -4.19 -44.26
CA ASP A 2 22.29 -3.97 -45.37
C ASP A 2 23.63 -4.74 -45.25
N LEU A 3 24.15 -4.99 -44.05
CA LEU A 3 25.36 -5.80 -43.86
C LEU A 3 25.18 -7.26 -44.26
N MET A 4 23.99 -7.84 -44.05
CA MET A 4 23.69 -9.22 -44.47
C MET A 4 23.58 -9.31 -46.00
N THR A 5 23.05 -8.27 -46.64
CA THR A 5 22.95 -8.16 -48.10
C THR A 5 24.33 -7.96 -48.74
N MET A 6 25.21 -7.16 -48.13
CA MET A 6 26.59 -6.96 -48.58
C MET A 6 27.45 -8.23 -48.43
N ASN A 7 27.26 -8.99 -47.36
CA ASN A 7 27.96 -10.27 -47.15
C ASN A 7 27.55 -11.37 -48.15
N ALA A 8 26.41 -11.22 -48.83
CA ALA A 8 25.94 -12.12 -49.88
C ALA A 8 26.42 -11.72 -51.30
N SER A 9 27.09 -10.58 -51.44
CA SER A 9 27.56 -10.06 -52.74
C SER A 9 28.95 -10.58 -53.11
N LYS A 10 29.25 -10.62 -54.42
CA LYS A 10 30.50 -11.18 -54.97
C LYS A 10 31.76 -10.36 -54.63
N ASP A 11 31.59 -9.09 -54.27
CA ASP A 11 32.66 -8.15 -53.89
C ASP A 11 32.97 -8.19 -52.37
N SER A 12 32.42 -9.16 -51.65
CA SER A 12 32.56 -9.30 -50.20
C SER A 12 33.94 -9.75 -49.72
N GLU A 13 34.80 -10.30 -50.59
CA GLU A 13 36.13 -10.78 -50.17
C GLU A 13 37.08 -9.65 -49.77
N GLU A 14 37.08 -8.50 -50.45
CA GLU A 14 37.96 -7.36 -50.12
C GLU A 14 37.52 -6.61 -48.84
N PHE A 15 36.22 -6.66 -48.51
CA PHE A 15 35.65 -5.97 -47.35
C PHE A 15 35.30 -6.90 -46.17
N LYS A 16 35.62 -8.19 -46.27
CA LYS A 16 35.20 -9.23 -45.32
C LYS A 16 35.62 -8.91 -43.88
N ASP A 17 36.85 -8.46 -43.68
CA ASP A 17 37.38 -8.11 -42.36
C ASP A 17 36.66 -6.88 -41.78
N SER A 18 36.35 -5.90 -42.63
CA SER A 18 35.59 -4.70 -42.22
C SER A 18 34.13 -5.04 -41.90
N LEU A 19 33.50 -5.92 -42.68
CA LEU A 19 32.14 -6.42 -42.44
C LEU A 19 32.06 -7.19 -41.12
N LEU A 20 33.00 -8.11 -40.87
CA LEU A 20 33.07 -8.88 -39.63
C LEU A 20 33.31 -7.97 -38.41
N LYS A 21 34.19 -6.97 -38.55
CA LYS A 21 34.42 -5.97 -37.49
C LYS A 21 33.14 -5.21 -37.16
N TRP A 22 32.48 -4.62 -38.16
CA TRP A 22 31.24 -3.88 -37.94
C TRP A 22 30.09 -4.75 -37.45
N GLN A 23 29.99 -5.99 -37.92
CA GLN A 23 29.00 -6.94 -37.42
C GLN A 23 29.22 -7.24 -35.94
N LYS A 24 30.47 -7.44 -35.51
CA LYS A 24 30.80 -7.64 -34.09
C LYS A 24 30.51 -6.37 -33.28
N THR A 25 30.97 -5.21 -33.74
CA THR A 25 30.75 -3.91 -33.11
C THR A 25 29.27 -3.59 -32.92
N LEU A 26 28.43 -3.75 -33.96
CA LEU A 26 27.00 -3.49 -33.89
C LEU A 26 26.27 -4.49 -32.98
N LYS A 27 26.70 -5.75 -32.96
CA LYS A 27 26.16 -6.74 -32.04
C LYS A 27 26.48 -6.38 -30.59
N THR A 28 27.70 -5.96 -30.31
CA THR A 28 28.10 -5.48 -28.97
C THR A 28 27.31 -4.23 -28.58
N ILE A 29 27.13 -3.27 -29.48
CA ILE A 29 26.31 -2.07 -29.26
C ILE A 29 24.88 -2.46 -28.84
N ASP A 30 24.22 -3.32 -29.63
CA ASP A 30 22.84 -3.75 -29.36
C ASP A 30 22.72 -4.44 -27.99
N GLN A 31 23.63 -5.37 -27.69
CA GLN A 31 23.67 -6.06 -26.40
C GLN A 31 23.87 -5.10 -25.22
N VAL A 32 24.85 -4.20 -25.32
CA VAL A 32 25.15 -3.22 -24.28
C VAL A 32 23.99 -2.26 -24.06
N LEU A 33 23.36 -1.75 -25.13
CA LEU A 33 22.20 -0.84 -25.02
C LEU A 33 21.00 -1.51 -24.34
N VAL A 34 20.73 -2.78 -24.64
CA VAL A 34 19.64 -3.53 -23.98
C VAL A 34 19.92 -3.66 -22.48
N LEU A 35 21.14 -4.01 -22.09
CA LEU A 35 21.54 -4.09 -20.68
C LEU A 35 21.49 -2.71 -20.00
N TRP A 36 21.95 -1.67 -20.69
CA TRP A 36 21.98 -0.30 -20.18
C TRP A 36 20.58 0.22 -19.85
N VAL A 37 19.63 0.05 -20.78
CA VAL A 37 18.23 0.43 -20.56
C VAL A 37 17.61 -0.37 -19.42
N LYS A 38 17.97 -1.65 -19.27
CA LYS A 38 17.52 -2.48 -18.16
C LYS A 38 18.04 -1.96 -16.82
N VAL A 39 19.35 -1.68 -16.70
CA VAL A 39 19.95 -1.09 -15.50
C VAL A 39 19.27 0.24 -15.18
N GLN A 40 19.14 1.13 -16.16
CA GLN A 40 18.54 2.45 -15.97
C GLN A 40 17.11 2.35 -15.41
N LYS A 41 16.26 1.48 -15.98
CA LYS A 41 14.89 1.29 -15.51
C LYS A 41 14.84 0.76 -14.08
N ASN A 42 15.65 -0.24 -13.75
CA ASN A 42 15.64 -0.82 -12.42
C ASN A 42 16.22 0.15 -11.38
N TRP A 43 17.30 0.85 -11.72
CA TRP A 43 17.93 1.86 -10.87
C TRP A 43 16.99 3.02 -10.58
N MET A 44 16.32 3.61 -11.60
CA MET A 44 15.35 4.70 -11.39
C MET A 44 14.18 4.31 -10.48
N ARG A 45 13.79 3.04 -10.47
CA ARG A 45 12.71 2.54 -9.58
C ARG A 45 13.20 2.41 -8.13
N LEU A 46 14.42 1.94 -7.92
CA LEU A 46 14.96 1.69 -6.58
C LEU A 46 15.62 2.91 -5.93
N GLU A 47 16.12 3.87 -6.72
CA GLU A 47 16.76 5.09 -6.23
C GLU A 47 15.92 5.85 -5.19
N PRO A 48 14.64 6.19 -5.44
CA PRO A 48 13.84 6.91 -4.45
C PRO A 48 13.57 6.07 -3.19
N ILE A 49 13.56 4.74 -3.31
CA ILE A 49 13.28 3.84 -2.19
C ILE A 49 14.50 3.74 -1.26
N PHE A 50 15.67 3.43 -1.81
CA PHE A 50 16.89 3.20 -1.02
C PHE A 50 17.62 4.49 -0.62
N LEU A 51 17.51 5.58 -1.38
CA LEU A 51 18.24 6.82 -1.06
C LEU A 51 17.40 7.81 -0.24
N ALA A 52 16.09 7.91 -0.48
CA ALA A 52 15.24 8.92 0.17
C ALA A 52 14.50 8.42 1.42
N SER A 53 14.23 7.12 1.53
CA SER A 53 13.46 6.58 2.66
C SER A 53 14.35 6.22 3.85
N GLU A 54 14.39 7.07 4.87
CA GLU A 54 15.18 6.83 6.09
C GLU A 54 14.80 5.51 6.80
N ASP A 55 13.51 5.14 6.78
CA ASP A 55 13.04 3.89 7.37
C ASP A 55 13.62 2.67 6.63
N ILE A 56 13.54 2.65 5.30
CA ILE A 56 14.13 1.56 4.50
C ILE A 56 15.64 1.48 4.73
N ARG A 57 16.33 2.61 4.82
CA ARG A 57 17.77 2.66 5.10
C ARG A 57 18.13 2.09 6.47
N ALA A 58 17.29 2.32 7.48
CA ALA A 58 17.46 1.77 8.81
C ALA A 58 17.16 0.27 8.88
N GLN A 59 16.17 -0.21 8.11
CA GLN A 59 15.73 -1.60 8.11
C GLN A 59 16.58 -2.51 7.22
N LEU A 60 17.10 -2.00 6.10
CA LEU A 60 17.92 -2.71 5.12
C LEU A 60 19.29 -2.02 4.93
N PRO A 61 20.14 -1.93 5.98
CA PRO A 61 21.37 -1.14 5.92
C PRO A 61 22.42 -1.72 4.97
N GLU A 62 22.52 -3.06 4.86
CA GLU A 62 23.49 -3.71 3.97
C GLU A 62 23.09 -3.55 2.49
N ASP A 63 21.81 -3.73 2.17
CA ASP A 63 21.29 -3.54 0.81
C ASP A 63 21.29 -2.05 0.41
N THR A 64 21.12 -1.15 1.37
CA THR A 64 21.29 0.30 1.15
C THR A 64 22.72 0.64 0.76
N LYS A 65 23.73 0.17 1.51
CA LYS A 65 25.14 0.40 1.16
C LYS A 65 25.50 -0.20 -0.20
N ARG A 66 24.96 -1.38 -0.51
CA ARG A 66 25.10 -2.01 -1.83
C ARG A 66 24.54 -1.11 -2.92
N PHE A 67 23.32 -0.60 -2.73
CA PHE A 67 22.68 0.28 -3.71
C PHE A 67 23.41 1.62 -3.85
N GLU A 68 23.91 2.23 -2.76
CA GLU A 68 24.72 3.45 -2.79
C GLU A 68 26.01 3.28 -3.60
N LYS A 69 26.66 2.11 -3.49
CA LYS A 69 27.84 1.80 -4.30
C LYS A 69 27.48 1.73 -5.79
N VAL A 70 26.41 1.00 -6.13
CA VAL A 70 25.91 0.90 -7.52
C VAL A 70 25.50 2.27 -8.04
N ASP A 71 24.86 3.10 -7.22
CA ASP A 71 24.46 4.47 -7.57
C ASP A 71 25.65 5.35 -7.97
N ALA A 72 26.72 5.34 -7.16
CA ALA A 72 27.93 6.10 -7.43
C ALA A 72 28.63 5.63 -8.72
N GLU A 73 28.78 4.31 -8.89
CA GLU A 73 29.41 3.71 -10.07
C GLU A 73 28.57 3.92 -11.34
N TRP A 74 27.25 3.83 -11.23
CA TRP A 74 26.30 4.11 -12.32
C TRP A 74 26.35 5.58 -12.74
N LYS A 75 26.34 6.53 -11.79
CA LYS A 75 26.44 7.96 -12.08
C LYS A 75 27.77 8.33 -12.73
N ALA A 76 28.88 7.75 -12.28
CA ALA A 76 30.18 7.92 -12.93
C ALA A 76 30.17 7.38 -14.37
N LEU A 77 29.63 6.18 -14.58
CA LEU A 77 29.49 5.57 -15.90
C LEU A 77 28.60 6.42 -16.84
N MET A 78 27.52 7.00 -16.34
CA MET A 78 26.64 7.89 -17.09
C MET A 78 27.32 9.22 -17.43
N ALA A 79 28.15 9.77 -16.54
CA ALA A 79 28.93 10.97 -16.79
C ALA A 79 29.96 10.74 -17.91
N ASP A 80 30.77 9.67 -17.80
CA ASP A 80 31.75 9.29 -18.82
C ASP A 80 31.08 9.07 -20.19
N ALA A 81 29.92 8.39 -20.21
CA ALA A 81 29.17 8.14 -21.43
C ALA A 81 28.55 9.40 -22.04
N SER A 82 28.30 10.43 -21.23
CA SER A 82 27.78 11.72 -21.71
C SER A 82 28.87 12.60 -22.34
N GLU A 83 30.14 12.41 -21.92
CA GLU A 83 31.29 13.12 -22.49
C GLU A 83 31.68 12.60 -23.88
N ASP A 84 31.55 11.29 -24.12
CA ASP A 84 31.80 10.66 -25.43
C ASP A 84 30.49 10.28 -26.14
N ALA A 85 29.93 11.24 -26.89
CA ALA A 85 28.68 11.06 -27.64
C ALA A 85 28.78 10.04 -28.80
N ALA A 86 29.96 9.50 -29.09
CA ALA A 86 30.10 8.44 -30.07
C ALA A 86 29.61 7.11 -29.47
N VAL A 87 28.38 6.70 -29.83
CA VAL A 87 27.75 5.43 -29.39
C VAL A 87 28.70 4.24 -29.50
N VAL A 88 29.50 4.17 -30.58
CA VAL A 88 30.49 3.10 -30.78
C VAL A 88 31.56 3.10 -29.68
N ALA A 89 32.07 4.27 -29.28
CA ALA A 89 33.11 4.38 -28.26
C ALA A 89 32.55 4.12 -26.86
N ALA A 90 31.37 4.67 -26.55
CA ALA A 90 30.72 4.51 -25.26
C ALA A 90 30.29 3.05 -24.95
N THR A 91 29.92 2.28 -25.96
CA THR A 91 29.48 0.88 -25.79
C THR A 91 30.57 -0.16 -26.03
N ASN A 92 31.62 0.14 -26.81
CA ASN A 92 32.72 -0.80 -27.07
C ASN A 92 33.92 -0.58 -26.12
N THR A 93 33.74 0.15 -25.02
CA THR A 93 34.70 0.12 -23.91
C THR A 93 34.82 -1.32 -23.40
N ASP A 94 36.04 -1.85 -23.33
CA ASP A 94 36.28 -3.22 -22.90
C ASP A 94 35.69 -3.48 -21.49
N GLY A 95 34.85 -4.52 -21.39
CA GLY A 95 34.21 -4.94 -20.13
C GLY A 95 32.94 -4.18 -19.75
N ARG A 96 32.43 -3.27 -20.58
CA ARG A 96 31.17 -2.54 -20.33
C ARG A 96 29.97 -3.48 -20.13
N ASP A 97 29.88 -4.54 -20.93
CA ASP A 97 28.88 -5.60 -20.81
C ASP A 97 28.89 -6.25 -19.43
N LYS A 98 30.08 -6.65 -18.95
CA LYS A 98 30.24 -7.27 -17.63
C LYS A 98 29.88 -6.33 -16.48
N ILE A 99 30.28 -5.06 -16.56
CA ILE A 99 29.91 -4.06 -15.54
C ILE A 99 28.40 -3.88 -15.48
N LEU A 100 27.71 -3.82 -16.62
CA LEU A 100 26.25 -3.71 -16.67
C LEU A 100 25.57 -4.98 -16.13
N GLU A 101 26.10 -6.17 -16.42
CA GLU A 101 25.62 -7.43 -15.84
C GLU A 101 25.80 -7.47 -14.33
N GLU A 102 26.94 -6.98 -13.81
CA GLU A 102 27.19 -6.84 -12.38
C GLU A 102 26.20 -5.87 -11.72
N PHE A 103 25.94 -4.71 -12.33
CA PHE A 103 24.91 -3.79 -11.84
C PHE A 103 23.52 -4.41 -11.79
N ILE A 104 23.12 -5.15 -12.83
CA ILE A 104 21.84 -5.88 -12.84
C ILE A 104 21.79 -6.85 -11.67
N SER A 105 22.85 -7.64 -11.46
CA SER A 105 22.91 -8.63 -10.38
C SER A 105 22.82 -7.97 -8.99
N GLU A 106 23.56 -6.89 -8.74
CA GLU A 106 23.51 -6.19 -7.46
C GLU A 106 22.15 -5.53 -7.22
N ILE A 107 21.53 -4.95 -8.26
CA ILE A 107 20.19 -4.38 -8.20
C ILE A 107 19.12 -5.45 -7.94
N ASP A 108 19.24 -6.62 -8.58
CA ASP A 108 18.31 -7.73 -8.39
C ASP A 108 18.39 -8.29 -6.95
N LEU A 109 19.58 -8.28 -6.33
CA LEU A 109 19.74 -8.61 -4.91
C LEU A 109 19.02 -7.60 -4.00
N CYS A 110 19.18 -6.30 -4.25
CA CYS A 110 18.46 -5.25 -3.52
C CYS A 110 16.94 -5.38 -3.69
N GLU A 111 16.45 -5.68 -4.91
CA GLU A 111 15.02 -5.90 -5.17
C GLU A 111 14.49 -7.13 -4.42
N LYS A 112 15.27 -8.21 -4.37
CA LYS A 112 14.88 -9.41 -3.61
C LYS A 112 14.77 -9.11 -2.11
N ALA A 113 15.76 -8.42 -1.54
CA ALA A 113 15.73 -8.03 -0.13
C ALA A 113 14.54 -7.11 0.19
N LEU A 114 14.25 -6.16 -0.71
CA LEU A 114 13.08 -5.28 -0.58
C LEU A 114 11.77 -6.07 -0.61
N ASN A 115 11.62 -7.02 -1.54
CA ASN A 115 10.42 -7.85 -1.61
C ASN A 115 10.24 -8.72 -0.37
N GLU A 116 11.32 -9.31 0.16
CA GLU A 116 11.27 -10.07 1.41
C GLU A 116 10.88 -9.19 2.60
N TYR A 117 11.40 -7.96 2.67
CA TYR A 117 11.00 -6.97 3.67
C TYR A 117 9.50 -6.61 3.57
N LEU A 118 9.01 -6.32 2.36
CA LEU A 118 7.59 -6.02 2.14
C LEU A 118 6.69 -7.21 2.54
N GLU A 119 7.09 -8.44 2.22
CA GLU A 119 6.35 -9.64 2.63
C GLU A 119 6.33 -9.84 4.15
N GLN A 120 7.41 -9.48 4.87
CA GLN A 120 7.39 -9.48 6.33
C GLN A 120 6.39 -8.46 6.88
N LYS A 121 6.31 -7.26 6.30
CA LYS A 121 5.33 -6.23 6.71
C LYS A 121 3.89 -6.66 6.42
N LYS A 122 3.64 -7.28 5.26
CA LYS A 122 2.32 -7.85 4.91
C LYS A 122 1.88 -8.96 5.86
N LYS A 123 2.80 -9.77 6.39
CA LYS A 123 2.47 -10.78 7.40
C LYS A 123 2.01 -10.18 8.72
N ILE A 124 2.54 -9.01 9.10
CA ILE A 124 2.13 -8.30 10.33
C ILE A 124 0.76 -7.66 10.15
N PHE A 125 0.54 -7.00 9.01
CA PHE A 125 -0.75 -6.39 8.66
C PHE A 125 -1.26 -6.94 7.31
N PRO A 126 -2.07 -8.02 7.34
CA PRO A 126 -2.53 -8.71 6.12
C PRO A 126 -3.29 -7.85 5.12
N ARG A 127 -3.86 -6.72 5.54
CA ARG A 127 -4.55 -5.80 4.62
C ARG A 127 -3.62 -5.19 3.57
N PHE A 128 -2.32 -5.15 3.82
CA PHE A 128 -1.33 -4.75 2.80
C PHE A 128 -1.26 -5.68 1.58
N TYR A 129 -1.84 -6.89 1.63
CA TYR A 129 -1.99 -7.73 0.43
C TYR A 129 -2.95 -7.14 -0.60
N PHE A 130 -3.87 -6.25 -0.19
CA PHE A 130 -4.82 -5.59 -1.09
C PHE A 130 -4.30 -4.26 -1.65
N VAL A 131 -3.15 -3.80 -1.16
CA VAL A 131 -2.53 -2.53 -1.57
C VAL A 131 -1.44 -2.83 -2.61
N SER A 132 -1.28 -1.95 -3.59
CA SER A 132 -0.19 -2.08 -4.57
C SER A 132 1.18 -1.97 -3.88
N ASN A 133 2.20 -2.66 -4.41
CA ASN A 133 3.55 -2.57 -3.83
C ASN A 133 4.08 -1.12 -3.80
N GLN A 134 3.71 -0.28 -4.78
CA GLN A 134 4.09 1.13 -4.80
C GLN A 134 3.44 1.91 -3.65
N ALA A 135 2.12 1.76 -3.48
CA ALA A 135 1.42 2.41 -2.37
C ALA A 135 1.89 1.90 -1.01
N LEU A 136 2.20 0.60 -0.89
CA LEU A 136 2.78 0.04 0.33
C LEU A 136 4.15 0.68 0.66
N LEU A 137 5.00 0.86 -0.33
CA LEU A 137 6.28 1.55 -0.14
C LEU A 137 6.09 3.01 0.27
N ASP A 138 5.11 3.71 -0.32
CA ASP A 138 4.79 5.10 0.05
C ASP A 138 4.29 5.19 1.50
N ILE A 139 3.44 4.24 1.93
CA ILE A 139 2.94 4.12 3.31
C ILE A 139 4.09 3.89 4.29
N LEU A 140 4.97 2.92 4.01
CA LEU A 140 6.10 2.58 4.89
C LEU A 140 7.12 3.73 4.96
N SER A 141 7.42 4.36 3.81
CA SER A 141 8.36 5.47 3.74
C SER A 141 7.87 6.72 4.47
N ASN A 142 6.55 6.93 4.52
CA ASN A 142 5.93 8.03 5.26
C ASN A 142 5.38 7.58 6.62
N GLY A 143 5.87 6.47 7.18
CA GLY A 143 5.31 5.91 8.39
C GLY A 143 5.35 6.80 9.64
N ASN A 144 6.30 7.73 9.67
CA ASN A 144 6.41 8.75 10.73
C ASN A 144 5.43 9.92 10.55
N ASN A 145 4.72 9.98 9.43
CA ASN A 145 3.74 11.01 9.09
C ASN A 145 2.35 10.38 8.85
N PRO A 146 1.54 10.23 9.92
CA PRO A 146 0.21 9.64 9.84
C PRO A 146 -0.76 10.36 8.89
N GLU A 147 -0.56 11.66 8.64
CA GLU A 147 -1.42 12.43 7.72
C GLU A 147 -1.28 11.92 6.28
N LYS A 148 -0.06 11.60 5.84
CA LYS A 148 0.17 11.03 4.50
C LYS A 148 -0.34 9.60 4.42
N VAL A 149 -0.12 8.81 5.47
CA VAL A 149 -0.67 7.44 5.52
C VAL A 149 -2.20 7.45 5.47
N ASN A 150 -2.83 8.51 5.99
CA ASN A 150 -4.29 8.69 5.96
C ASN A 150 -4.87 8.71 4.54
N GLU A 151 -4.10 9.15 3.54
CA GLU A 151 -4.52 9.17 2.13
C GLU A 151 -4.72 7.76 1.57
N TYR A 152 -4.03 6.77 2.12
CA TYR A 152 -4.10 5.36 1.70
C TYR A 152 -5.02 4.51 2.58
N ILE A 153 -5.71 5.11 3.57
CA ILE A 153 -6.60 4.35 4.47
C ILE A 153 -7.74 3.69 3.70
N SER A 154 -8.27 4.33 2.66
CA SER A 154 -9.32 3.76 1.81
C SER A 154 -8.90 2.52 1.04
N ASP A 155 -7.59 2.35 0.80
CA ASP A 155 -7.02 1.20 0.11
C ASP A 155 -6.83 0.03 1.09
N CYS A 156 -6.51 0.33 2.36
CA CYS A 156 -6.37 -0.67 3.43
C CYS A 156 -7.71 -1.11 4.03
N PHE A 157 -8.71 -0.21 4.07
CA PHE A 157 -9.99 -0.41 4.75
C PHE A 157 -11.14 -0.06 3.82
N ASP A 158 -11.97 -1.06 3.51
CA ASP A 158 -13.06 -0.86 2.56
C ASP A 158 -14.18 0.05 3.10
N GLY A 159 -14.48 -0.02 4.40
CA GLY A 159 -15.53 0.79 5.03
C GLY A 159 -15.08 2.20 5.46
N MET A 160 -13.81 2.54 5.32
CA MET A 160 -13.23 3.77 5.84
C MET A 160 -12.61 4.59 4.73
N LYS A 161 -12.79 5.91 4.79
CA LYS A 161 -12.14 6.86 3.88
C LYS A 161 -10.88 7.43 4.50
N ASN A 162 -11.00 8.01 5.69
CA ASN A 162 -9.89 8.64 6.39
C ASN A 162 -10.19 8.80 7.90
N MET A 163 -9.12 9.01 8.67
CA MET A 163 -9.16 9.41 10.08
C MET A 163 -9.31 10.93 10.20
N LYS A 164 -10.02 11.37 11.25
CA LYS A 164 -10.08 12.76 11.68
C LYS A 164 -9.01 13.00 12.74
N PHE A 165 -7.97 13.75 12.39
CA PHE A 165 -6.92 14.15 13.33
C PHE A 165 -7.35 15.33 14.21
N ILE A 166 -6.81 15.37 15.44
CA ILE A 166 -6.94 16.50 16.34
C ILE A 166 -5.89 17.52 15.93
N GLU A 167 -6.34 18.68 15.43
CA GLU A 167 -5.47 19.74 14.91
C GLU A 167 -4.84 20.63 16.01
N GLU A 168 -4.53 20.05 17.17
CA GLU A 168 -3.91 20.75 18.30
C GLU A 168 -2.42 20.42 18.38
N GLY A 169 -1.55 21.36 18.00
CA GLY A 169 -0.09 21.25 18.13
C GLY A 169 0.70 21.36 16.82
N ASN A 170 1.95 20.91 16.84
CA ASN A 170 2.85 20.92 15.68
C ASN A 170 2.62 19.69 14.79
N ARG A 171 2.61 19.91 13.47
CA ARG A 171 2.52 18.84 12.47
C ARG A 171 3.80 17.98 12.43
N PRO A 172 3.70 16.68 12.06
CA PRO A 172 2.48 15.97 11.65
C PRO A 172 1.57 15.60 12.83
N TYR A 173 0.25 15.72 12.65
CA TYR A 173 -0.71 15.29 13.67
C TYR A 173 -0.69 13.77 13.81
N ARG A 174 -0.66 13.28 15.05
CA ARG A 174 -0.55 11.85 15.34
C ARG A 174 -1.77 11.29 16.06
N THR A 175 -2.62 12.15 16.62
CA THR A 175 -3.78 11.72 17.40
C THR A 175 -5.05 11.96 16.60
N ALA A 176 -5.82 10.90 16.38
CA ALA A 176 -7.12 10.92 15.74
C ALA A 176 -8.26 10.83 16.77
N CYS A 177 -9.34 11.56 16.52
CA CYS A 177 -10.54 11.57 17.36
C CYS A 177 -11.71 10.79 16.74
N GLY A 178 -11.64 10.40 15.47
CA GLY A 178 -12.67 9.61 14.83
C GLY A 178 -12.31 9.19 13.41
N MET A 179 -13.29 8.59 12.74
CA MET A 179 -13.17 8.05 11.39
C MET A 179 -14.33 8.50 10.51
N TYR A 180 -14.06 8.68 9.22
CA TYR A 180 -15.07 8.91 8.20
C TYR A 180 -15.24 7.67 7.33
N ALA A 181 -16.49 7.30 7.07
CA ALA A 181 -16.85 6.30 6.07
C ALA A 181 -16.71 6.87 4.65
N LYS A 182 -16.69 5.98 3.64
CA LYS A 182 -16.68 6.38 2.23
C LYS A 182 -17.93 7.17 1.83
N ASP A 183 -19.05 6.87 2.46
CA ASP A 183 -20.35 7.52 2.23
C ASP A 183 -20.52 8.85 3.00
N GLY A 184 -19.51 9.24 3.79
CA GLY A 184 -19.47 10.51 4.52
C GLY A 184 -19.96 10.46 5.96
N GLU A 185 -20.47 9.32 6.44
CA GLU A 185 -20.80 9.13 7.86
C GLU A 185 -19.54 9.30 8.73
N TYR A 186 -19.70 9.95 9.88
CA TYR A 186 -18.62 10.19 10.85
C TYR A 186 -18.88 9.43 12.14
N VAL A 187 -17.86 8.71 12.61
CA VAL A 187 -17.89 8.00 13.89
C VAL A 187 -16.77 8.53 14.78
N SER A 188 -17.14 9.07 15.94
CA SER A 188 -16.16 9.46 16.96
C SER A 188 -15.60 8.22 17.65
N PHE A 189 -14.29 8.21 17.92
CA PHE A 189 -13.69 7.18 18.76
C PHE A 189 -14.08 7.38 20.23
N ILE A 190 -14.19 6.28 20.99
CA ILE A 190 -14.48 6.31 22.44
C ILE A 190 -13.39 7.10 23.20
N SER A 191 -12.15 6.98 22.74
CA SER A 191 -11.03 7.75 23.25
C SER A 191 -10.05 8.06 22.12
N PRO A 192 -9.28 9.16 22.21
CA PRO A 192 -8.34 9.55 21.17
C PRO A 192 -7.36 8.41 20.85
N PHE A 193 -7.17 8.14 19.56
CA PHE A 193 -6.26 7.14 19.06
C PHE A 193 -4.96 7.80 18.62
N THR A 194 -3.80 7.37 19.12
CA THR A 194 -2.52 7.96 18.72
C THR A 194 -1.72 6.98 17.87
N CYS A 195 -1.37 7.39 16.65
CA CYS A 195 -0.48 6.66 15.76
C CYS A 195 0.95 6.73 16.30
N GLN A 196 1.42 5.66 16.94
CA GLN A 196 2.77 5.54 17.49
C GLN A 196 3.44 4.24 17.06
N GLY A 197 4.75 4.28 16.89
CA GLY A 197 5.54 3.13 16.47
C GLY A 197 5.44 2.85 14.98
N ALA A 198 5.75 1.60 14.60
CA ALA A 198 5.74 1.18 13.20
C ALA A 198 4.33 1.17 12.60
N VAL A 199 4.24 1.45 11.31
CA VAL A 199 2.96 1.67 10.60
C VAL A 199 2.04 0.48 10.68
N GLU A 200 2.58 -0.70 10.42
CA GLU A 200 1.84 -1.96 10.48
C GLU A 200 1.23 -2.21 11.85
N ASN A 201 1.90 -1.79 12.94
CA ASN A 201 1.42 -2.03 14.30
C ASN A 201 0.29 -1.06 14.65
N TYR A 202 0.46 0.24 14.38
CA TYR A 202 -0.63 1.18 14.68
C TYR A 202 -1.83 0.97 13.74
N LEU A 203 -1.66 0.48 12.52
CA LEU A 203 -2.80 0.14 11.65
C LEU A 203 -3.56 -1.10 12.17
N CYS A 204 -2.86 -2.08 12.73
CA CYS A 204 -3.49 -3.18 13.48
C CYS A 204 -4.26 -2.67 14.70
N ASP A 205 -3.67 -1.73 15.46
CA ASP A 205 -4.33 -1.15 16.62
C ASP A 205 -5.51 -0.24 16.25
N LEU A 206 -5.43 0.44 15.11
CA LEU A 206 -6.56 1.18 14.52
C LEU A 206 -7.71 0.22 14.22
N GLU A 207 -7.45 -0.95 13.61
CA GLU A 207 -8.48 -1.95 13.34
C GLU A 207 -9.19 -2.41 14.63
N ARG A 208 -8.43 -2.72 15.68
CA ARG A 208 -8.99 -3.05 16.99
C ARG A 208 -9.81 -1.89 17.56
N LYS A 209 -9.27 -0.67 17.48
CA LYS A 209 -9.93 0.54 17.96
C LYS A 209 -11.27 0.79 17.25
N MET A 210 -11.33 0.54 15.94
CA MET A 210 -12.56 0.62 15.16
C MET A 210 -13.59 -0.40 15.67
N GLN A 211 -13.18 -1.66 15.82
CA GLN A 211 -14.06 -2.73 16.31
C GLN A 211 -14.59 -2.44 17.72
N ASP A 212 -13.71 -2.02 18.64
CA ASP A 212 -14.10 -1.68 20.01
C ASP A 212 -15.04 -0.47 20.04
N THR A 213 -14.77 0.55 19.22
CA THR A 213 -15.63 1.74 19.10
C THR A 213 -17.02 1.36 18.62
N LEU A 214 -17.12 0.63 17.52
CA LEU A 214 -18.42 0.21 16.97
C LEU A 214 -19.16 -0.71 17.96
N LYS A 215 -18.46 -1.65 18.60
CA LYS A 215 -19.06 -2.54 19.60
C LYS A 215 -19.63 -1.77 20.79
N SER A 216 -18.89 -0.81 21.32
CA SER A 216 -19.37 0.03 22.43
C SER A 216 -20.60 0.85 22.01
N ILE A 217 -20.59 1.44 20.81
CA ILE A 217 -21.72 2.21 20.31
C ILE A 217 -22.95 1.32 20.15
N ILE A 218 -22.81 0.10 19.64
CA ILE A 218 -23.92 -0.86 19.49
C ILE A 218 -24.51 -1.25 20.85
N ILE A 219 -23.66 -1.49 21.86
CA ILE A 219 -24.13 -1.81 23.22
C ILE A 219 -24.92 -0.63 23.79
N THR A 220 -24.38 0.59 23.71
CA THR A 220 -25.08 1.80 24.17
C THR A 220 -26.36 2.07 23.38
N ALA A 221 -26.36 1.83 22.06
CA ALA A 221 -27.54 1.95 21.23
C ALA A 221 -28.62 0.94 21.66
N LYS A 222 -28.25 -0.31 21.94
CA LYS A 222 -29.17 -1.32 22.49
C LYS A 222 -29.73 -0.92 23.85
N ASP A 223 -28.89 -0.45 24.77
CA ASP A 223 -29.34 -0.12 26.13
C ASP A 223 -30.31 1.08 26.13
N THR A 224 -30.15 2.01 25.18
CA THR A 224 -31.03 3.18 25.03
C THR A 224 -32.33 2.88 24.27
N THR A 225 -32.53 1.65 23.75
CA THR A 225 -33.81 1.30 23.10
C THR A 225 -34.95 1.15 24.11
N ASP A 226 -34.64 0.89 25.38
CA ASP A 226 -35.64 0.84 26.45
C ASP A 226 -36.38 2.19 26.60
N ASP A 227 -35.74 3.29 26.21
CA ASP A 227 -36.30 4.64 26.26
C ASP A 227 -37.30 4.94 25.13
N TRP A 228 -37.44 4.05 24.13
CA TRP A 228 -38.32 4.25 22.96
C TRP A 228 -39.78 4.52 23.32
N ASN A 229 -40.23 3.91 24.41
CA ASN A 229 -41.61 4.00 24.89
C ASN A 229 -41.79 5.00 26.04
N VAL A 230 -40.71 5.66 26.49
CA VAL A 230 -40.73 6.50 27.70
C VAL A 230 -40.31 7.92 27.37
N ASP A 231 -39.03 8.14 27.08
CA ASP A 231 -38.42 9.47 27.04
C ASP A 231 -38.05 9.91 25.62
N LYS A 232 -37.75 8.97 24.72
CA LYS A 232 -37.26 9.30 23.38
C LYS A 232 -37.87 8.41 22.30
N PRO A 233 -38.85 8.92 21.52
CA PRO A 233 -39.43 8.17 20.41
C PRO A 233 -38.36 7.68 19.43
N ARG A 234 -38.58 6.49 18.87
CA ARG A 234 -37.62 5.82 17.98
C ARG A 234 -37.12 6.70 16.84
N GLU A 235 -37.98 7.54 16.25
CA GLU A 235 -37.60 8.47 15.17
C GLU A 235 -36.49 9.44 15.62
N MET A 236 -36.57 9.97 16.83
CA MET A 236 -35.54 10.87 17.37
C MET A 236 -34.31 10.12 17.84
N TRP A 237 -34.44 8.86 18.26
CA TRP A 237 -33.33 8.00 18.64
C TRP A 237 -32.48 7.60 17.43
N LEU A 238 -33.09 7.41 16.26
CA LEU A 238 -32.37 7.10 15.02
C LEU A 238 -31.34 8.17 14.64
N ASP A 239 -31.61 9.44 14.95
CA ASP A 239 -30.71 10.56 14.64
C ASP A 239 -29.45 10.61 15.53
N ASP A 240 -29.42 9.89 16.66
CA ASP A 240 -28.27 9.89 17.58
C ASP A 240 -27.13 8.98 17.11
N TYR A 241 -27.42 8.01 16.24
CA TYR A 241 -26.51 6.94 15.86
C TYR A 241 -26.34 6.88 14.34
N CYS A 242 -25.19 6.39 13.89
CA CYS A 242 -24.99 6.11 12.47
C CYS A 242 -26.00 5.06 11.98
N SER A 243 -26.43 5.20 10.72
CA SER A 243 -27.58 4.48 10.18
C SER A 243 -27.44 2.97 10.31
N GLN A 244 -26.24 2.44 10.01
CA GLN A 244 -25.96 1.00 10.11
C GLN A 244 -26.00 0.49 11.55
N LEU A 245 -25.52 1.30 12.51
CA LEU A 245 -25.50 0.91 13.93
C LEU A 245 -26.91 0.94 14.52
N ALA A 246 -27.69 1.96 14.19
CA ALA A 246 -29.08 2.09 14.61
C ALA A 246 -29.94 0.93 14.07
N LEU A 247 -29.75 0.57 12.79
CA LEU A 247 -30.41 -0.58 12.17
C LEU A 247 -30.03 -1.89 12.87
N LEU A 248 -28.75 -2.11 13.13
CA LEU A 248 -28.29 -3.34 13.78
C LEU A 248 -28.84 -3.46 15.21
N ALA A 249 -28.82 -2.39 16.00
CA ALA A 249 -29.41 -2.39 17.34
C ALA A 249 -30.91 -2.69 17.29
N THR A 250 -31.64 -2.09 16.33
CA THR A 250 -33.06 -2.41 16.10
C THR A 250 -33.26 -3.90 15.77
N GLN A 251 -32.43 -4.47 14.89
CA GLN A 251 -32.53 -5.89 14.52
C GLN A 251 -32.28 -6.81 15.70
N ILE A 252 -31.34 -6.45 16.59
CA ILE A 252 -31.07 -7.19 17.83
C ILE A 252 -32.31 -7.17 18.73
N VAL A 253 -32.88 -5.99 18.99
CA VAL A 253 -34.08 -5.84 19.83
C VAL A 253 -35.26 -6.62 19.24
N TRP A 254 -35.53 -6.44 17.95
CA TRP A 254 -36.59 -7.18 17.26
C TRP A 254 -36.42 -8.70 17.37
N THR A 255 -35.18 -9.18 17.28
CA THR A 255 -34.88 -10.62 17.44
C THR A 255 -35.12 -11.09 18.87
N GLU A 256 -34.70 -10.31 19.88
CA GLU A 256 -34.94 -10.62 21.29
C GLU A 256 -36.45 -10.67 21.62
N GLU A 257 -37.23 -9.71 21.12
CA GLU A 257 -38.68 -9.67 21.31
C GLU A 257 -39.40 -10.81 20.58
N THR A 258 -38.97 -11.13 19.36
CA THR A 258 -39.51 -12.26 18.60
C THR A 258 -39.28 -13.58 19.34
N VAL A 259 -38.08 -13.80 19.88
CA VAL A 259 -37.77 -15.01 20.67
C VAL A 259 -38.61 -15.09 21.94
N ARG A 260 -38.75 -13.97 22.69
CA ARG A 260 -39.64 -13.92 23.87
C ARG A 260 -41.08 -14.28 23.51
N THR A 261 -41.57 -13.80 22.36
CA THR A 261 -42.93 -14.11 21.88
C THR A 261 -43.11 -15.60 21.59
N PHE A 262 -42.06 -16.28 21.09
CA PHE A 262 -42.08 -17.75 20.92
C PHE A 262 -42.10 -18.48 22.28
N ASP A 263 -41.32 -18.03 23.26
CA ASP A 263 -41.33 -18.62 24.61
C ASP A 263 -42.70 -18.46 25.30
N ASP A 264 -43.36 -17.30 25.12
CA ASP A 264 -44.71 -17.03 25.64
C ASP A 264 -45.76 -17.92 24.97
N LEU A 265 -45.61 -18.19 23.66
CA LEU A 265 -46.46 -19.12 22.93
C LEU A 265 -46.32 -20.55 23.46
N GLU A 266 -45.08 -21.01 23.70
CA GLU A 266 -44.82 -22.33 24.31
C GLU A 266 -45.36 -22.42 25.74
N SER A 267 -45.37 -21.32 26.47
CA SER A 267 -45.93 -21.20 27.83
C SER A 267 -47.46 -21.14 27.87
N GLY A 268 -48.13 -21.12 26.71
CA GLY A 268 -49.58 -21.22 26.56
C GLY A 268 -50.31 -19.93 26.18
N SER A 269 -49.59 -18.85 25.81
CA SER A 269 -50.19 -17.60 25.33
C SER A 269 -50.45 -17.65 23.81
N GLU A 270 -51.60 -18.19 23.40
CA GLU A 270 -51.97 -18.35 21.98
C GLU A 270 -52.13 -17.01 21.22
N SER A 271 -52.30 -15.88 21.92
CA SER A 271 -52.42 -14.54 21.32
C SER A 271 -51.10 -13.77 21.19
N ALA A 272 -50.00 -14.25 21.78
CA ALA A 272 -48.73 -13.53 21.88
C ALA A 272 -48.23 -13.01 20.51
N MET A 273 -48.28 -13.83 19.47
CA MET A 273 -47.85 -13.45 18.12
C MET A 273 -48.75 -12.38 17.47
N LYS A 274 -50.05 -12.37 17.77
CA LYS A 274 -50.98 -11.35 17.24
C LYS A 274 -50.79 -10.01 17.94
N GLU A 275 -50.54 -10.04 19.24
CA GLU A 275 -50.26 -8.84 20.04
C GLU A 275 -48.92 -8.22 19.63
N PHE A 276 -47.88 -9.03 19.40
CA PHE A 276 -46.60 -8.55 18.91
C PHE A 276 -46.69 -7.90 17.52
N LEU A 277 -47.51 -8.46 16.61
CA LEU A 277 -47.73 -7.86 15.29
C LEU A 277 -48.33 -6.44 15.35
N HIS A 278 -49.07 -6.10 16.42
CA HIS A 278 -49.64 -4.77 16.59
C HIS A 278 -48.68 -3.76 17.22
N LEU A 279 -47.52 -4.21 17.74
CA LEU A 279 -46.50 -3.38 18.38
C LEU A 279 -45.37 -2.93 17.43
N ILE A 280 -45.19 -3.62 16.30
CA ILE A 280 -44.18 -3.35 15.26
C ILE A 280 -44.76 -2.41 14.20
#